data_AF-A0A7C1PWL7-F1
#
_entry.id   AF-A0A7C1PWL7-F1
#
_cell.length_a   1.000
_cell.length_b   1.000
_cell.length_c   1.000
_cell.angle_alpha   90.00
_cell.angle_beta   90.00
_cell.angle_gamma   90.00
#
_symmetry.space_group_name_H-M   'P 1'
#
loop_
_entity.id
_entity.type
_entity.pdbx_description
1 polymer ?
#
loop_
_entity_poly.entity_id
_entity_poly.type
_entity_poly.pdbx_seq_one_letter_code
_entity_poly.pdbx_strand_id
1 'polypeptide(L)'
;MKVNTIGEDIEQEIWVMCLDALCRYNPATGPLEHFLNSHVSNRLKNLKRDRYFRPGSCVATSGAAKTRMNLINALPLDNSDITEDSIVLGAASAEPDPLMQLLADETRDYITDRLPPDMKPIFFAVMSGNNIRQPIMDKFRKIVATILEERDHYG
;
A
#
# COMPACT_ATOMS: atom_id res chain seq x y z
N MET A 1 -28.35 8.57 -3.65
CA MET A 1 -27.11 9.06 -3.03
C MET A 1 -26.00 8.83 -4.05
N LYS A 2 -25.55 9.87 -4.75
CA LYS A 2 -24.47 9.72 -5.76
C LYS A 2 -23.17 9.50 -4.98
N VAL A 3 -22.50 8.39 -5.25
CA VAL A 3 -21.18 8.12 -4.69
C VAL A 3 -20.22 9.06 -5.40
N ASN A 4 -19.67 10.04 -4.68
CA ASN A 4 -18.66 10.95 -5.23
C ASN A 4 -17.44 10.10 -5.56
N THR A 5 -17.09 10.05 -6.83
CA THR A 5 -15.92 9.34 -7.32
C THR A 5 -14.66 10.16 -7.01
N ILE A 6 -13.52 9.49 -6.83
CA ILE A 6 -12.23 10.13 -6.52
C ILE A 6 -11.86 11.22 -7.54
N GLY A 7 -12.34 11.11 -8.79
CA GLY A 7 -12.14 12.12 -9.84
C GLY A 7 -12.88 13.43 -9.56
N GLU A 8 -14.10 13.36 -9.00
CA GLU A 8 -14.91 14.54 -8.66
C GLU A 8 -14.29 15.33 -7.50
N ASP A 9 -13.64 14.64 -6.55
CA ASP A 9 -12.94 15.30 -5.43
C ASP A 9 -11.72 16.10 -5.93
N ILE A 10 -10.96 15.55 -6.88
CA ILE A 10 -9.78 16.22 -7.46
C ILE A 10 -10.21 17.44 -8.27
N GLU A 11 -11.29 17.34 -9.05
CA GLU A 11 -11.81 18.47 -9.83
C GLU A 11 -12.25 19.63 -8.93
N GLN A 12 -12.95 19.33 -7.83
CA GLN A 12 -13.33 20.34 -6.84
C GLN A 12 -12.09 21.00 -6.21
N GLU A 13 -11.07 20.21 -5.85
CA GLU A 13 -9.86 20.75 -5.26
C GLU A 13 -9.11 21.66 -6.24
N ILE A 14 -9.00 21.27 -7.51
CA ILE A 14 -8.44 22.10 -8.58
C ILE A 14 -9.21 23.41 -8.69
N TRP A 15 -10.53 23.37 -8.58
CA TRP A 15 -11.34 24.57 -8.69
C TRP A 15 -11.13 25.56 -7.54
N VAL A 16 -11.03 25.04 -6.32
CA VAL A 16 -10.66 25.85 -5.15
C VAL A 16 -9.26 26.45 -5.31
N MET A 17 -8.29 25.69 -5.82
CA MET A 17 -6.93 26.20 -6.08
C MET A 17 -6.93 27.35 -7.11
N CYS A 18 -7.72 27.24 -8.17
CA CYS A 18 -7.86 28.30 -9.17
C CYS A 18 -8.44 29.58 -8.55
N LEU A 19 -9.49 29.46 -7.74
CA LEU A 19 -10.14 30.61 -7.09
C LEU A 19 -9.19 31.34 -6.13
N ASP A 20 -8.41 30.62 -5.33
CA ASP A 20 -7.42 31.22 -4.42
C ASP A 20 -6.28 31.92 -5.19
N ALA A 21 -5.85 31.33 -6.32
CA ALA A 21 -4.78 31.89 -7.15
C ALA A 21 -5.20 33.17 -7.90
N LEU A 22 -6.48 33.32 -8.24
CA LEU A 22 -7.00 34.47 -8.99
C LEU A 22 -6.72 35.81 -8.30
N CYS A 23 -6.75 35.86 -6.96
CA CYS A 23 -6.44 37.07 -6.21
C CYS A 23 -5.00 37.57 -6.42
N ARG A 24 -4.09 36.70 -6.89
CA ARG A 24 -2.68 37.00 -7.13
C ARG A 24 -2.33 37.12 -8.61
N TYR A 25 -3.32 36.99 -9.49
CA TYR A 25 -3.10 37.06 -10.93
C TYR A 25 -2.70 38.48 -11.34
N ASN A 26 -1.63 38.59 -12.11
CA ASN A 26 -1.21 39.83 -12.74
C ASN A 26 -1.33 39.71 -14.27
N PRO A 27 -2.22 40.48 -14.92
CA PRO A 27 -2.41 40.41 -16.37
C PRO A 27 -1.17 40.87 -17.17
N ALA A 28 -0.25 41.63 -16.55
CA ALA A 28 0.99 42.05 -17.20
C ALA A 28 1.98 40.89 -17.42
N THR A 29 1.85 39.77 -16.68
CA THR A 29 2.77 38.63 -16.74
C THR A 29 2.40 37.63 -17.83
N GLY A 30 1.14 37.62 -18.28
CA GLY A 30 0.68 36.75 -19.38
C GLY A 30 -0.78 36.34 -19.25
N PRO A 31 -1.26 35.47 -20.16
CA PRO A 31 -2.64 34.99 -20.16
C PRO A 31 -3.02 34.25 -18.87
N LEU A 32 -4.27 34.41 -18.44
CA LEU A 32 -4.80 33.80 -17.21
C LEU A 32 -4.67 32.27 -17.23
N GLU A 33 -4.95 31.65 -18.37
CA GLU A 33 -4.86 30.20 -18.56
C GLU A 33 -3.46 29.67 -18.27
N HIS A 34 -2.43 30.38 -18.72
CA HIS A 34 -1.05 30.00 -18.51
C HIS A 34 -0.65 30.11 -17.02
N PHE A 35 -1.12 31.16 -16.36
CA PHE A 35 -0.92 31.37 -14.92
C PHE A 35 -1.59 30.26 -14.10
N LEU A 36 -2.88 30.00 -14.35
CA LEU A 36 -3.66 28.97 -13.64
C LEU A 36 -3.09 27.58 -13.90
N ASN A 37 -2.76 27.25 -15.15
CA ASN A 37 -2.18 25.95 -15.48
C ASN A 37 -0.85 25.73 -14.76
N SER A 38 0.03 26.74 -14.74
CA SER A 38 1.30 26.65 -14.00
C SER A 38 1.09 26.53 -12.50
N HIS A 39 0.15 27.29 -11.92
CA HIS A 39 -0.15 27.25 -10.49
C HIS A 39 -0.70 25.89 -10.05
N VAL A 40 -1.75 25.42 -10.72
CA VAL A 40 -2.40 24.13 -10.45
C VAL A 40 -1.43 22.97 -10.70
N SER A 41 -0.70 22.98 -11.82
CA SER A 41 0.28 21.94 -12.13
C SER A 41 1.35 21.81 -11.04
N ASN A 42 1.85 22.94 -10.53
CA ASN A 42 2.81 22.94 -9.43
C ASN A 42 2.20 22.45 -8.13
N ARG A 43 0.95 22.84 -7.84
CA ARG A 43 0.24 22.40 -6.63
C ARG A 43 -0.09 20.91 -6.65
N LEU A 44 -0.53 20.36 -7.78
CA LEU A 44 -0.75 18.92 -7.98
C LEU A 44 0.56 18.13 -7.90
N LYS A 45 1.65 18.65 -8.47
CA LYS A 45 2.98 18.06 -8.31
C LYS A 45 3.39 18.02 -6.84
N ASN A 46 3.13 19.09 -6.07
CA ASN A 46 3.40 19.11 -4.64
C ASN A 46 2.52 18.12 -3.87
N LEU A 47 1.21 18.09 -4.13
CA LEU A 47 0.28 17.14 -3.52
C LEU A 47 0.69 15.69 -3.81
N LYS A 48 1.14 15.39 -5.03
CA LYS A 48 1.72 14.08 -5.37
C LYS A 48 3.02 13.85 -4.60
N ARG A 49 3.94 14.83 -4.57
CA ARG A 49 5.23 14.72 -3.88
C ARG A 49 5.10 14.52 -2.38
N ASP A 50 4.11 15.13 -1.75
CA ASP A 50 3.88 15.04 -0.30
C ASP A 50 3.42 13.63 0.13
N ARG A 51 2.96 12.79 -0.80
CA ARG A 51 2.70 11.36 -0.56
C ARG A 51 3.98 10.50 -0.51
N TYR A 52 5.14 11.02 -0.93
CA TYR A 52 6.38 10.25 -1.05
C TYR A 52 7.54 10.85 -0.23
N PHE A 53 8.40 10.00 0.34
CA PHE A 53 9.48 10.45 1.24
C PHE A 53 10.72 10.79 0.43
N ARG A 54 11.43 11.87 0.80
CA ARG A 54 12.76 12.20 0.26
C ARG A 54 13.81 12.05 1.35
N PRO A 55 14.71 11.04 1.27
CA PRO A 55 15.85 10.95 2.15
C PRO A 55 16.78 12.15 1.90
N GLY A 56 17.19 12.84 2.97
CA GLY A 56 18.06 14.03 2.94
C GLY A 56 17.36 15.37 3.18
N SER A 57 16.02 15.41 3.18
CA SER A 57 15.26 16.59 3.64
C SER A 57 15.21 16.59 5.17
N CYS A 58 16.22 17.15 5.82
CA CYS A 58 16.31 17.26 7.28
C CYS A 58 15.30 18.24 7.91
N VAL A 59 14.29 18.71 7.18
CA VAL A 59 13.26 19.56 7.76
C VAL A 59 12.06 18.69 8.14
N ALA A 60 11.87 18.55 9.45
CA ALA A 60 10.66 18.07 10.08
C ALA A 60 9.51 19.08 9.86
N THR A 61 9.09 19.30 8.62
CA THR A 61 7.86 20.03 8.33
C THR A 61 6.74 19.02 8.26
N SER A 62 5.92 19.02 9.31
CA SER A 62 4.68 18.25 9.52
C SER A 62 4.87 16.76 9.90
N GLY A 63 4.23 16.36 11.01
CA GLY A 63 4.28 15.03 11.64
C GLY A 63 3.72 13.85 10.82
N ALA A 64 3.58 14.00 9.51
CA ALA A 64 3.11 12.98 8.57
C ALA A 64 4.26 12.21 7.89
N ALA A 65 5.44 12.13 8.54
CA ALA A 65 6.60 11.42 8.00
C ALA A 65 6.40 9.88 7.95
N LYS A 66 5.45 9.33 8.71
CA LYS A 66 5.20 7.88 8.82
C LYS A 66 4.56 7.24 7.59
N THR A 67 3.82 7.98 6.76
CA THR A 67 3.01 7.42 5.66
C THR A 67 3.67 7.54 4.28
N ARG A 68 4.89 8.07 4.23
CA ARG A 68 5.53 8.37 2.96
C ARG A 68 6.37 7.19 2.49
N MET A 69 6.02 6.62 1.34
CA MET A 69 6.75 5.50 0.71
C MET A 69 8.22 5.91 0.47
N ASN A 70 9.15 5.05 0.91
CA ASN A 70 10.59 5.26 0.74
C ASN A 70 11.01 4.84 -0.66
N LEU A 71 11.29 5.81 -1.54
CA LEU A 71 11.63 5.58 -2.94
C LEU A 71 13.13 5.29 -3.19
N ILE A 72 13.99 5.41 -2.17
CA ILE A 72 15.44 5.19 -2.34
C ILE A 72 15.87 3.78 -1.95
N ASN A 73 15.16 3.16 -1.02
CA ASN A 73 15.42 1.79 -0.64
C ASN A 73 14.73 0.90 -1.66
N ALA A 74 15.45 -0.10 -2.16
CA ALA A 74 14.82 -1.18 -2.91
C ALA A 74 13.66 -1.74 -2.08
N LEU A 75 12.53 -2.00 -2.73
CA LEU A 75 11.46 -2.75 -2.10
C LEU A 75 12.07 -4.07 -1.61
N PRO A 76 11.87 -4.48 -0.35
CA PRO A 76 12.26 -5.83 0.05
C PRO A 76 11.52 -6.80 -0.87
N LEU A 77 12.26 -7.54 -1.69
CA LEU A 77 11.72 -8.58 -2.59
C LEU A 77 11.33 -9.85 -1.80
N ASP A 78 11.31 -9.76 -0.48
CA ASP A 78 10.71 -10.79 0.36
C ASP A 78 9.19 -10.62 0.26
N ASN A 79 8.54 -11.61 -0.36
CA ASN A 79 7.11 -11.66 -0.63
C ASN A 79 6.23 -11.65 0.64
N SER A 80 6.81 -11.49 1.83
CA SER A 80 6.13 -11.57 3.11
C SER A 80 5.43 -10.28 3.56
N ASP A 81 5.75 -9.12 2.98
CA ASP A 81 5.22 -7.81 3.45
C ASP A 81 4.59 -6.94 2.34
N ILE A 82 4.10 -7.54 1.24
CA ILE A 82 3.21 -6.81 0.33
C ILE A 82 1.82 -6.77 0.98
N THR A 83 1.58 -5.79 1.85
CA THR A 83 0.22 -5.38 2.19
C THR A 83 -0.50 -5.03 0.89
N GLU A 84 -1.73 -5.52 0.70
CA GLU A 84 -2.55 -5.36 -0.52
C GLU A 84 -2.68 -3.91 -1.02
N ASP A 85 -2.39 -2.91 -0.17
CA ASP A 85 -2.41 -1.48 -0.48
C ASP A 85 -1.12 -0.93 -1.12
N SER A 86 -0.06 -1.72 -1.28
CA SER A 86 1.17 -1.27 -1.95
C SER A 86 1.02 -1.35 -3.47
N ILE A 87 0.25 -0.39 -3.99
CA ILE A 87 -0.02 -0.11 -5.40
C ILE A 87 1.29 -0.09 -6.21
N VAL A 88 1.56 -1.16 -6.94
CA VAL A 88 2.50 -1.18 -8.07
C VAL A 88 1.81 -0.48 -9.23
N LEU A 89 2.35 0.65 -9.65
CA LEU A 89 1.87 1.41 -10.80
C LEU A 89 2.08 0.58 -12.09
N GLY A 90 1.01 -0.04 -12.60
CA GLY A 90 1.02 -0.76 -13.88
C GLY A 90 1.05 -2.29 -13.77
N ALA A 91 1.03 -2.87 -12.58
CA ALA A 91 0.52 -4.22 -12.45
C ALA A 91 -1.01 -4.10 -12.62
N ALA A 92 -1.53 -4.47 -13.80
CA ALA A 92 -2.85 -5.08 -13.82
C ALA A 92 -2.89 -6.06 -12.65
N SER A 93 -3.99 -6.12 -11.90
CA SER A 93 -4.24 -7.20 -10.95
C SER A 93 -3.75 -8.48 -11.60
N ALA A 94 -2.55 -8.92 -11.21
CA ALA A 94 -1.95 -10.07 -11.83
C ALA A 94 -2.79 -11.18 -11.24
N GLU A 95 -3.78 -11.62 -12.01
CA GLU A 95 -4.55 -12.81 -11.70
C GLU A 95 -3.51 -13.82 -11.22
N PRO A 96 -3.57 -14.24 -9.94
CA PRO A 96 -2.56 -15.11 -9.39
C PRO A 96 -2.46 -16.30 -10.31
N ASP A 97 -1.23 -16.69 -10.68
CA ASP A 97 -1.00 -17.85 -11.55
C ASP A 97 -1.87 -19.01 -11.04
N PRO A 98 -2.79 -19.56 -11.86
CA PRO A 98 -3.71 -20.61 -11.42
C PRO A 98 -3.01 -21.80 -10.75
N LEU A 99 -1.78 -22.10 -11.17
CA LEU A 99 -0.96 -23.15 -10.58
C LEU A 99 -0.46 -22.79 -9.18
N MET A 100 -0.06 -21.53 -8.97
CA MET A 100 0.34 -21.02 -7.66
C MET A 100 -0.83 -20.97 -6.68
N GLN A 101 -2.03 -20.64 -7.17
CA GLN A 101 -3.24 -20.62 -6.34
C GLN A 101 -3.62 -22.03 -5.87
N LEU A 102 -3.57 -23.02 -6.77
CA LEU A 102 -3.83 -24.42 -6.41
C LEU A 102 -2.83 -24.94 -5.39
N LEU A 103 -1.54 -24.64 -5.56
CA LEU A 103 -0.51 -25.03 -4.59
C LEU A 103 -0.71 -24.36 -3.23
N ALA A 104 -1.13 -23.09 -3.22
CA ALA A 104 -1.41 -22.36 -1.98
C ALA A 104 -2.61 -22.98 -1.23
N ASP A 105 -3.63 -23.42 -1.96
CA ASP A 105 -4.81 -24.08 -1.40
C ASP A 105 -4.46 -25.45 -0.82
N GLU A 106 -3.72 -26.28 -1.56
CA GLU A 106 -3.23 -27.57 -1.06
C GLU A 106 -2.35 -27.41 0.18
N THR A 107 -1.45 -26.43 0.17
CA THR A 107 -0.60 -26.11 1.33
C THR A 107 -1.43 -25.70 2.53
N ARG A 108 -2.50 -24.92 2.31
CA ARG A 108 -3.42 -24.48 3.35
C ARG A 108 -4.16 -25.66 3.99
N ASP A 109 -4.66 -26.57 3.17
CA ASP A 109 -5.39 -27.75 3.64
C ASP A 109 -4.46 -28.66 4.43
N TYR A 110 -3.26 -28.90 3.93
CA TYR A 110 -2.24 -29.69 4.62
C TYR A 110 -1.88 -29.14 6.00
N ILE A 111 -1.69 -27.81 6.10
CA ILE A 111 -1.46 -27.16 7.39
C ILE A 111 -2.69 -27.33 8.29
N THR A 112 -3.90 -27.12 7.78
CA THR A 112 -5.14 -27.18 8.57
C THR A 112 -5.39 -28.56 9.18
N ASP A 113 -5.04 -29.63 8.48
CA ASP A 113 -5.21 -31.00 8.93
C ASP A 113 -4.22 -31.40 10.03
N ARG A 114 -2.97 -30.93 9.93
CA ARG A 114 -1.90 -31.27 10.88
C ARG A 114 -1.74 -30.28 12.03
N LEU A 115 -2.35 -29.11 11.93
CA LEU A 115 -2.24 -28.08 12.96
C LEU A 115 -3.02 -28.49 14.23
N PRO A 116 -2.40 -28.39 15.42
CA PRO A 116 -3.05 -28.61 16.70
C PRO A 116 -4.32 -27.76 16.90
N PRO A 117 -5.36 -28.29 17.59
CA PRO A 117 -6.65 -27.61 17.73
C PRO A 117 -6.59 -26.28 18.48
N ASP A 118 -5.59 -26.10 19.37
CA ASP A 118 -5.33 -24.85 20.09
C ASP A 118 -4.74 -23.75 19.19
N MET A 119 -4.11 -24.13 18.07
CA MET A 119 -3.45 -23.21 17.14
C MET A 119 -4.32 -22.87 15.91
N LYS A 120 -5.40 -23.61 15.64
CA LYS A 120 -6.34 -23.32 14.53
C LYS A 120 -6.96 -21.91 14.59
N PRO A 121 -7.41 -21.39 15.74
CA PRO A 121 -7.94 -20.02 15.81
C PRO A 121 -6.90 -18.96 15.46
N ILE A 122 -5.63 -19.21 15.82
CA ILE A 122 -4.50 -18.34 15.49
C ILE A 122 -4.25 -18.36 13.99
N PHE A 123 -4.27 -19.54 13.36
CA PHE A 123 -4.14 -19.68 11.91
C PHE A 123 -5.19 -18.88 11.15
N PHE A 124 -6.48 -19.04 11.49
CA PHE A 124 -7.54 -18.25 10.85
C PHE A 124 -7.43 -16.75 11.13
N ALA A 125 -6.96 -16.36 12.32
CA ALA A 125 -6.70 -14.97 12.65
C ALA A 125 -5.57 -14.38 11.79
N VAL A 126 -4.49 -15.13 11.55
CA VAL A 126 -3.40 -14.75 10.62
C VAL A 126 -3.91 -14.62 9.20
N MET A 127 -4.69 -15.61 8.72
CA MET A 127 -5.26 -15.61 7.37
C MET A 127 -6.20 -14.43 7.11
N SER A 128 -6.81 -13.89 8.17
CA SER A 128 -7.72 -12.75 8.10
C SER A 128 -7.00 -11.40 8.29
N GLY A 129 -5.67 -11.38 8.37
CA GLY A 129 -4.87 -10.17 8.56
C GLY A 129 -4.94 -9.55 9.96
N ASN A 130 -5.39 -10.29 10.98
CA ASN A 130 -5.47 -9.77 12.34
C ASN A 130 -4.11 -9.69 13.02
N ASN A 131 -3.93 -8.68 13.86
CA ASN A 131 -2.69 -8.44 14.59
C ASN A 131 -2.60 -9.34 15.84
N ILE A 132 -1.61 -10.23 15.91
CA ILE A 132 -1.45 -11.22 16.98
C ILE A 132 -0.18 -10.93 17.78
N ARG A 133 -0.19 -11.25 19.07
CA ARG A 133 0.98 -11.07 19.95
C ARG A 133 2.17 -11.89 19.45
N GLN A 134 3.32 -11.24 19.28
CA GLN A 134 4.59 -11.84 18.81
C GLN A 134 4.98 -13.19 19.45
N PRO A 135 4.94 -13.40 20.79
CA PRO A 135 5.37 -14.69 21.36
C PRO A 135 4.47 -15.87 20.94
N ILE A 136 3.20 -15.60 20.65
CA ILE A 136 2.26 -16.62 20.16
C ILE A 136 2.54 -16.90 18.68
N MET A 137 2.84 -15.85 17.91
CA MET A 137 3.26 -15.98 16.52
C MET A 137 4.56 -16.76 16.36
N ASP A 138 5.53 -16.57 17.25
CA ASP A 138 6.78 -17.33 17.23
C ASP A 138 6.56 -18.83 17.46
N LYS A 139 5.67 -19.19 18.39
CA LYS A 139 5.29 -20.58 18.63
C LYS A 139 4.56 -21.16 17.42
N PHE A 140 3.63 -20.41 16.86
CA PHE A 140 2.88 -20.80 15.66
C PHE A 140 3.80 -21.02 14.46
N ARG A 141 4.73 -20.10 14.19
CA ARG A 141 5.73 -20.20 13.10
C ARG A 141 6.59 -21.45 13.22
N LYS A 142 7.03 -21.81 14.43
CA LYS A 142 7.81 -23.04 14.67
C LYS A 142 7.02 -24.29 14.31
N ILE A 143 5.75 -24.37 14.71
CA ILE A 143 4.89 -25.52 14.42
C ILE A 143 4.64 -25.64 12.91
N VAL A 144 4.31 -24.53 12.24
CA VAL A 144 4.11 -24.52 10.80
C VAL A 144 5.39 -24.89 10.04
N ALA A 145 6.55 -24.41 10.48
CA ALA A 145 7.84 -24.78 9.88
C ALA A 145 8.08 -26.30 9.96
N THR A 146 7.83 -26.93 11.11
CA THR A 146 7.94 -28.39 11.25
C THR A 146 6.98 -29.14 10.32
N ILE A 147 5.73 -28.68 10.20
CA ILE A 147 4.74 -29.29 9.30
C ILE A 147 5.20 -29.20 7.82
N LEU A 148 5.77 -28.06 7.43
CA LEU A 148 6.25 -27.86 6.05
C LEU A 148 7.52 -28.67 5.76
N GLU A 149 8.45 -28.77 6.73
CA GLU A 149 9.63 -29.64 6.61
C GLU A 149 9.23 -31.11 6.43
N GLU A 150 8.22 -31.59 7.16
CA GLU A 150 7.68 -32.95 6.95
C GLU A 150 7.10 -33.12 5.54
N ARG A 151 6.43 -32.10 5.00
CA ARG A 151 5.86 -32.18 3.66
C ARG A 151 6.95 -32.32 2.60
N ASP A 152 7.99 -31.48 2.68
CA ASP A 152 9.07 -31.44 1.70
C ASP A 152 10.01 -32.65 1.82
N HIS A 153 9.99 -33.37 2.96
CA HIS A 153 10.76 -34.60 3.13
C HIS A 153 10.06 -35.85 2.57
N TYR A 154 8.72 -35.84 2.46
CA TYR A 154 7.92 -36.99 2.00
C TYR A 154 7.19 -36.76 0.68
N GLY A 155 7.27 -35.56 0.09
CA GLY A 155 6.80 -35.22 -1.26
C GLY A 155 7.89 -35.39 -2.31
#